data_AF-A0A970IG27-F1
#
_entry.id   AF-A0A970IG27-F1
#
_cell.length_a   1.000
_cell.length_b   1.000
_cell.length_c   1.000
_cell.angle_alpha   90.00
_cell.angle_beta   90.00
_cell.angle_gamma   90.00
#
_symmetry.space_group_name_H-M   'P 1'
#
loop_
_entity.id
_entity.type
_entity.pdbx_description
1 polymer ?
#
loop_
_entity_poly.entity_id
_entity_poly.type
_entity_poly.pdbx_seq_one_letter_code
_entity_poly.pdbx_strand_id
1 'polypeptide(L)'
;MRVFFISKKWLYIFWIILGLIIGSLYVIKLREEKALTVFTSPAHGITVAIDAGHGGMDPGAVSKSGVREDEINLKIAKRLQSYLENGGAKVVMTRKTNEGLYDKDYTGSKKRQDMSRRVEILKKAKPDMVISIHLNQFNHPQYFGAQTFYMKGSEEGKQLAECIQQQLIRILNRGNKRQI
;
A
#
# COMPACT_ATOMS: atom_id res chain seq x y z
N MET A 1 -44.84 54.11 19.03
CA MET A 1 -43.60 53.37 18.66
C MET A 1 -42.69 53.32 19.87
N ARG A 2 -42.31 52.14 20.37
CA ARG A 2 -41.26 52.02 21.40
C ARG A 2 -39.92 51.92 20.69
N VAL A 3 -39.06 52.92 20.86
CA VAL A 3 -37.70 52.93 20.31
C VAL A 3 -36.77 52.37 21.39
N PHE A 4 -36.11 51.25 21.10
CA PHE A 4 -35.13 50.65 22.00
C PHE A 4 -33.73 51.17 21.64
N PHE A 5 -33.06 51.86 22.56
CA PHE A 5 -31.66 52.28 22.42
C PHE A 5 -30.74 51.20 22.97
N ILE A 6 -30.02 50.51 22.10
CA ILE A 6 -28.98 49.55 22.49
C ILE A 6 -27.66 50.30 22.63
N SER A 7 -27.04 50.23 23.80
CA SER A 7 -25.74 50.87 24.02
C SER A 7 -24.63 50.13 23.24
N LYS A 8 -23.61 50.87 22.77
CA LYS A 8 -22.47 50.29 22.03
C LYS A 8 -21.79 49.13 22.80
N LYS A 9 -21.85 49.14 24.14
CA LYS A 9 -21.33 48.07 25.00
C LYS A 9 -22.01 46.72 24.73
N TRP A 10 -23.33 46.70 24.54
CA TRP A 10 -24.08 45.49 24.24
C TRP A 10 -23.76 44.93 22.85
N LEU A 11 -23.46 45.79 21.89
CA LEU A 11 -22.97 45.39 20.56
C LEU A 11 -21.61 44.68 20.66
N TYR A 12 -20.65 45.22 21.43
CA TYR A 12 -19.36 44.56 21.63
C TYR A 12 -19.49 43.20 22.34
N ILE A 13 -20.33 43.11 23.37
CA ILE A 13 -20.59 41.85 24.08
C ILE A 13 -21.20 40.81 23.12
N PHE A 14 -22.15 41.21 22.28
CA PHE A 14 -22.75 40.34 21.27
C PHE A 14 -21.71 39.77 20.30
N TRP A 15 -20.82 40.61 19.74
CA TRP A 15 -19.79 40.15 18.81
C TRP A 15 -18.75 39.24 19.46
N ILE A 16 -18.39 39.47 20.73
CA ILE A 16 -17.50 38.57 21.49
C ILE A 16 -18.16 37.20 21.66
N ILE A 17 -19.43 37.15 22.09
CA ILE A 17 -20.16 35.90 22.27
C ILE A 17 -20.30 35.16 20.92
N LEU A 18 -20.63 35.88 19.85
CA LEU A 18 -20.74 35.30 18.53
C LEU A 18 -19.41 34.70 18.05
N GLY A 19 -18.29 35.41 18.29
CA GLY A 19 -16.95 34.91 17.99
C GLY A 19 -16.60 33.65 18.77
N LEU A 20 -16.96 33.58 20.07
CA LEU A 20 -16.76 32.40 20.90
C LEU A 20 -17.59 31.20 20.43
N ILE A 21 -18.85 31.43 20.01
CA ILE A 21 -19.72 30.37 19.46
C ILE A 21 -19.14 29.83 18.14
N ILE A 22 -18.77 30.71 17.22
CA ILE A 22 -18.16 30.31 15.93
C ILE A 22 -16.85 29.56 16.18
N GLY A 23 -16.00 30.06 17.09
CA GLY A 23 -14.76 29.39 17.48
C GLY A 23 -15.02 28.00 18.07
N SER A 24 -15.99 27.86 18.97
CA SER A 24 -16.38 26.57 19.54
C SER A 24 -16.89 25.60 18.48
N LEU A 25 -17.75 26.04 17.56
CA LEU A 25 -18.25 25.22 16.46
C LEU A 25 -17.11 24.78 15.53
N TYR A 26 -16.16 25.67 15.27
CA TYR A 26 -14.96 25.33 14.48
C TYR A 26 -14.09 24.28 15.18
N VAL A 27 -13.88 24.41 16.50
CA VAL A 27 -13.15 23.42 17.31
C VAL A 27 -13.87 22.06 17.31
N ILE A 28 -15.19 22.03 17.42
CA ILE A 28 -15.99 20.80 17.36
C ILE A 28 -15.82 20.13 15.99
N LYS A 29 -15.96 20.89 14.90
CA LYS A 29 -15.77 20.37 13.54
C LYS A 29 -14.37 19.76 13.33
N LEU A 30 -13.32 20.46 13.78
CA LEU A 30 -11.95 19.94 13.72
C LEU A 30 -11.77 18.64 14.51
N ARG A 31 -12.49 18.48 15.63
CA ARG A 31 -12.43 17.29 16.47
C ARG A 31 -13.16 16.11 15.83
N GLU A 32 -14.30 16.36 15.19
CA GLU A 32 -15.05 15.34 14.45
C GLU A 32 -14.25 14.82 13.25
N GLU A 33 -13.64 15.69 12.44
CA GLU A 33 -12.81 15.25 11.30
C GLU A 33 -11.60 14.41 11.74
N LYS A 34 -10.94 14.81 12.85
CA LYS A 34 -9.87 14.02 13.48
C LYS A 34 -10.38 12.69 14.04
N ALA A 35 -11.55 12.68 14.68
CA ALA A 35 -12.13 11.45 15.19
C ALA A 35 -12.45 10.50 14.03
N LEU A 36 -13.10 10.99 12.97
CA LEU A 36 -13.44 10.20 11.79
C LEU A 36 -12.20 9.59 11.15
N THR A 37 -11.14 10.37 10.96
CA THR A 37 -9.85 9.88 10.41
C THR A 37 -9.14 8.89 11.32
N VAL A 38 -9.30 8.97 12.65
CA VAL A 38 -8.78 7.97 13.59
C VAL A 38 -9.60 6.69 13.56
N PHE A 39 -10.92 6.80 13.37
CA PHE A 39 -11.82 5.64 13.30
C PHE A 39 -11.82 4.96 11.92
N THR A 40 -11.54 5.69 10.84
CA THR A 40 -11.36 5.10 9.50
C THR A 40 -9.92 4.66 9.34
N SER A 41 -9.70 3.35 9.20
CA SER A 41 -8.36 2.86 8.93
C SER A 41 -7.83 3.44 7.60
N PRO A 42 -6.55 3.85 7.51
CA PRO A 42 -6.01 4.58 6.35
C PRO A 42 -6.18 3.87 5.00
N ALA A 43 -6.34 2.54 4.99
CA ALA A 43 -6.54 1.76 3.79
C ALA A 43 -7.97 1.21 3.63
N HIS A 44 -8.93 1.70 4.42
CA HIS A 44 -10.33 1.28 4.33
C HIS A 44 -10.90 1.57 2.94
N GLY A 45 -11.59 0.59 2.37
CA GLY A 45 -12.20 0.70 1.04
C GLY A 45 -11.24 0.50 -0.13
N ILE A 46 -9.93 0.35 0.13
CA ILE A 46 -8.92 0.09 -0.91
C ILE A 46 -8.76 -1.42 -1.11
N THR A 47 -8.74 -1.86 -2.37
CA THR A 47 -8.39 -3.22 -2.78
C THR A 47 -6.95 -3.26 -3.28
N VAL A 48 -6.08 -3.96 -2.58
CA VAL A 48 -4.67 -4.16 -2.96
C VAL A 48 -4.47 -5.58 -3.45
N ALA A 49 -3.99 -5.75 -4.68
CA ALA A 49 -3.52 -7.05 -5.12
C ALA A 49 -2.04 -7.22 -4.79
N ILE A 50 -1.69 -8.35 -4.18
CA ILE A 50 -0.30 -8.71 -3.89
C ILE A 50 0.08 -9.92 -4.73
N ASP A 51 1.13 -9.76 -5.51
CA ASP A 51 1.70 -10.81 -6.32
C ASP A 51 3.00 -11.34 -5.69
N ALA A 52 2.95 -12.57 -5.16
CA ALA A 52 4.14 -13.26 -4.67
C ALA A 52 4.85 -13.91 -5.85
N GLY A 53 5.90 -13.26 -6.37
CA GLY A 53 6.64 -13.70 -7.55
C GLY A 53 7.10 -15.15 -7.48
N HIS A 54 7.25 -15.79 -8.64
CA HIS A 54 7.67 -17.19 -8.78
C HIS A 54 6.72 -18.19 -8.07
N GLY A 55 7.12 -19.45 -7.92
CA GLY A 55 6.37 -20.50 -7.22
C GLY A 55 6.44 -21.86 -7.91
N GLY A 56 6.36 -22.92 -7.10
CA GLY A 56 6.35 -24.31 -7.57
C GLY A 56 7.66 -24.67 -8.28
N MET A 57 7.57 -24.94 -9.58
CA MET A 57 8.71 -25.31 -10.42
C MET A 57 9.64 -24.14 -10.76
N ASP A 58 9.19 -22.90 -10.58
CA ASP A 58 10.01 -21.70 -10.75
C ASP A 58 10.42 -21.22 -9.35
N PRO A 59 11.64 -21.52 -8.87
CA PRO A 59 12.10 -21.06 -7.56
C PRO A 59 12.55 -19.59 -7.57
N GLY A 60 12.66 -18.96 -8.74
CA GLY A 60 13.36 -17.70 -8.92
C GLY A 60 14.86 -17.84 -8.62
N ALA A 61 15.45 -16.79 -8.06
CA ALA A 61 16.80 -16.79 -7.55
C ALA A 61 17.00 -17.84 -6.44
N VAL A 62 18.12 -18.57 -6.48
CA VAL A 62 18.51 -19.53 -5.44
C VAL A 62 19.89 -19.15 -4.91
N SER A 63 19.97 -18.91 -3.61
CA SER A 63 21.24 -18.59 -2.94
C SER A 63 22.18 -19.80 -2.91
N LYS A 64 23.47 -19.56 -2.62
CA LYS A 64 24.47 -20.63 -2.47
C LYS A 64 24.13 -21.65 -1.38
N SER A 65 23.35 -21.24 -0.37
CA SER A 65 22.89 -22.12 0.72
C SER A 65 21.53 -22.79 0.43
N GLY A 66 21.01 -22.66 -0.79
CA GLY A 66 19.75 -23.30 -1.22
C GLY A 66 18.47 -22.54 -0.88
N VAL A 67 18.57 -21.35 -0.26
CA VAL A 67 17.40 -20.50 0.01
C VAL A 67 16.83 -20.00 -1.32
N ARG A 68 15.53 -20.26 -1.54
CA ARG A 68 14.79 -19.92 -2.75
C ARG A 68 14.06 -18.58 -2.61
N GLU A 69 14.01 -17.82 -3.70
CA GLU A 69 13.32 -16.54 -3.77
C GLU A 69 11.81 -16.68 -3.58
N ASP A 70 11.18 -17.66 -4.24
CA ASP A 70 9.72 -17.84 -4.24
C ASP A 70 9.13 -18.04 -2.84
N GLU A 71 9.86 -18.73 -1.96
CA GLU A 71 9.51 -18.93 -0.55
C GLU A 71 9.61 -17.63 0.26
N ILE A 72 10.66 -16.84 0.04
CA ILE A 72 10.81 -15.54 0.73
C ILE A 72 9.75 -14.57 0.24
N ASN A 73 9.53 -14.49 -1.08
CA ASN A 73 8.49 -13.66 -1.67
C ASN A 73 7.12 -13.96 -1.05
N LEU A 74 6.76 -15.25 -0.90
CA LEU A 74 5.50 -15.63 -0.26
C LEU A 74 5.43 -15.21 1.23
N LYS A 75 6.53 -15.35 1.97
CA LYS A 75 6.59 -14.94 3.39
C LYS A 75 6.41 -13.43 3.54
N ILE A 76 7.08 -12.63 2.71
CA ILE A 76 6.92 -11.17 2.70
C ILE A 76 5.48 -10.80 2.30
N ALA A 77 4.96 -11.41 1.24
CA ALA A 77 3.62 -11.13 0.73
C ALA A 77 2.52 -11.43 1.75
N LYS A 78 2.63 -12.55 2.48
CA LYS A 78 1.69 -12.88 3.57
C LYS A 78 1.75 -11.89 4.74
N ARG A 79 2.95 -11.42 5.10
CA ARG A 79 3.09 -10.37 6.12
C ARG A 79 2.46 -9.06 5.65
N LEU A 80 2.74 -8.66 4.42
CA LEU A 80 2.15 -7.46 3.83
C LEU A 80 0.62 -7.56 3.77
N GLN A 81 0.08 -8.72 3.38
CA GLN A 81 -1.35 -9.00 3.43
C GLN A 81 -1.91 -8.72 4.82
N SER A 82 -1.34 -9.32 5.87
CA SER A 82 -1.84 -9.13 7.24
C SER A 82 -1.78 -7.68 7.69
N TYR A 83 -0.71 -6.93 7.35
CA TYR A 83 -0.63 -5.51 7.69
C TYR A 83 -1.68 -4.66 6.97
N LEU A 84 -1.92 -4.93 5.69
CA LEU A 84 -2.91 -4.20 4.89
C LEU A 84 -4.35 -4.53 5.31
N GLU A 85 -4.65 -5.80 5.58
CA GLU A 85 -5.96 -6.24 6.07
C GLU A 85 -6.25 -5.68 7.46
N ASN A 86 -5.26 -5.66 8.37
CA ASN A 86 -5.39 -4.97 9.65
C ASN A 86 -5.57 -3.45 9.48
N GLY A 87 -5.03 -2.90 8.39
CA GLY A 87 -5.25 -1.54 7.93
C GLY A 87 -6.58 -1.33 7.19
N GLY A 88 -7.49 -2.30 7.18
CA GLY A 88 -8.82 -2.17 6.60
C GLY A 88 -8.88 -2.31 5.08
N ALA A 89 -7.76 -2.61 4.42
CA ALA A 89 -7.74 -2.90 2.99
C ALA A 89 -8.30 -4.30 2.70
N LYS A 90 -8.90 -4.47 1.54
CA LYS A 90 -9.18 -5.78 0.97
C LYS A 90 -7.94 -6.25 0.21
N VAL A 91 -7.38 -7.40 0.58
CA VAL A 91 -6.19 -7.92 -0.12
C VAL A 91 -6.54 -9.11 -1.03
N VAL A 92 -6.03 -9.08 -2.25
CA VAL A 92 -6.12 -10.20 -3.20
C VAL A 92 -4.73 -10.73 -3.51
N MET A 93 -4.43 -11.91 -2.99
CA MET A 93 -3.18 -12.62 -3.28
C MET A 93 -3.29 -13.36 -4.62
N THR A 94 -2.31 -13.23 -5.52
CA THR A 94 -2.23 -14.08 -6.72
C THR A 94 -1.89 -15.53 -6.36
N ARG A 95 -1.00 -15.73 -5.38
CA ARG A 95 -0.53 -17.03 -4.92
C ARG A 95 -0.52 -17.10 -3.39
N LYS A 96 -1.09 -18.17 -2.81
CA LYS A 96 -1.24 -18.35 -1.34
C LYS A 96 -0.37 -19.46 -0.74
N THR A 97 0.20 -20.32 -1.59
CA THR A 97 1.02 -21.48 -1.20
C THR A 97 2.36 -21.45 -1.95
N ASN A 98 3.25 -22.39 -1.65
CA ASN A 98 4.52 -22.53 -2.37
C ASN A 98 4.35 -23.10 -3.80
N GLU A 99 3.15 -23.52 -4.17
CA GLU A 99 2.85 -24.06 -5.50
C GLU A 99 2.74 -22.96 -6.54
N GLY A 100 3.09 -23.27 -7.79
CA GLY A 100 2.79 -22.39 -8.92
C GLY A 100 1.31 -22.46 -9.33
N LEU A 101 0.87 -21.47 -10.09
CA LEU A 101 -0.46 -21.34 -10.64
C LEU A 101 -0.56 -22.06 -11.99
N TYR A 102 -0.35 -23.38 -11.99
CA TYR A 102 -0.47 -24.21 -13.17
C TYR A 102 -1.03 -25.58 -12.80
N ASP A 103 -1.63 -26.29 -13.76
CA ASP A 103 -2.14 -27.64 -13.49
C ASP A 103 -0.98 -28.63 -13.54
N LYS A 104 -1.00 -29.61 -12.63
CA LYS A 104 0.07 -30.62 -12.53
C LYS A 104 0.24 -31.39 -13.85
N ASP A 105 -0.87 -31.73 -14.48
CA ASP A 105 -0.96 -32.51 -15.72
C ASP A 105 -0.94 -31.63 -16.98
N TYR A 106 -0.74 -30.32 -16.84
CA TYR A 106 -0.64 -29.44 -18.00
C TYR A 106 0.64 -29.74 -18.79
N THR A 107 0.48 -30.13 -20.05
CA THR A 107 1.57 -30.49 -20.96
C THR A 107 2.19 -29.29 -21.68
N GLY A 108 1.53 -28.13 -21.63
CA GLY A 108 2.06 -26.89 -22.19
C GLY A 108 3.08 -26.20 -21.28
N SER A 109 3.43 -24.96 -21.62
CA SER A 109 4.34 -24.17 -20.79
C SER A 109 3.68 -23.75 -19.48
N LYS A 110 3.98 -24.48 -18.39
CA LYS A 110 3.54 -24.17 -17.02
C LYS A 110 3.88 -22.74 -16.60
N LYS A 111 5.03 -22.21 -17.02
CA LYS A 111 5.41 -20.80 -16.77
C LYS A 111 4.46 -19.82 -17.44
N ARG A 112 4.05 -20.08 -18.69
CA ARG A 112 3.05 -19.25 -19.37
C ARG A 112 1.69 -19.35 -18.69
N GLN A 113 1.26 -20.56 -18.30
CA GLN A 113 0.02 -20.77 -17.57
C GLN A 113 0.01 -20.02 -16.24
N ASP A 114 1.12 -20.09 -15.48
CA ASP A 114 1.31 -19.37 -14.22
C ASP A 114 1.12 -17.85 -14.40
N MET A 115 1.84 -17.25 -15.35
CA MET A 115 1.71 -15.83 -15.65
C MET A 115 0.32 -15.45 -16.12
N SER A 116 -0.32 -16.26 -16.98
CA SER A 116 -1.69 -16.02 -17.43
C SER A 116 -2.69 -16.04 -16.28
N ARG A 117 -2.57 -16.99 -15.34
CA ARG A 117 -3.44 -17.07 -14.16
C ARG A 117 -3.28 -15.89 -13.22
N ARG A 118 -2.04 -15.38 -13.03
CA ARG A 118 -1.82 -14.14 -12.28
C ARG A 118 -2.59 -12.98 -12.91
N VAL A 119 -2.47 -12.81 -14.23
CA VAL A 119 -3.18 -11.76 -14.97
C VAL A 119 -4.70 -11.94 -14.86
N GLU A 120 -5.22 -13.15 -14.94
CA GLU A 120 -6.66 -13.44 -14.77
C GLU A 120 -7.16 -13.05 -13.38
N ILE A 121 -6.41 -13.41 -12.33
CA ILE A 121 -6.74 -13.02 -10.95
C ILE A 121 -6.79 -11.50 -10.83
N LEU A 122 -5.79 -10.78 -11.35
CA LEU A 122 -5.73 -9.32 -11.30
C LEU A 122 -6.87 -8.67 -12.08
N LYS A 123 -7.18 -9.15 -13.29
CA LYS A 123 -8.29 -8.67 -14.11
C LYS A 123 -9.65 -8.88 -13.44
N LYS A 124 -9.84 -10.03 -12.77
CA LYS A 124 -11.07 -10.35 -12.04
C LYS A 124 -11.21 -9.51 -10.78
N ALA A 125 -10.10 -9.29 -10.07
CA ALA A 125 -10.08 -8.54 -8.82
C ALA A 125 -10.30 -7.03 -9.02
N LYS A 126 -9.84 -6.48 -10.15
CA LYS A 126 -9.85 -5.04 -10.45
C LYS A 126 -9.34 -4.21 -9.25
N PRO A 127 -8.11 -4.49 -8.76
CA PRO A 127 -7.58 -3.81 -7.59
C PRO A 127 -7.25 -2.35 -7.90
N ASP A 128 -7.25 -1.51 -6.86
CA ASP A 128 -6.82 -0.10 -6.95
C ASP A 128 -5.30 0.00 -7.16
N MET A 129 -4.55 -0.98 -6.67
CA MET A 129 -3.11 -1.08 -6.89
C MET A 129 -2.62 -2.54 -6.87
N VAL A 130 -1.50 -2.79 -7.56
CA VAL A 130 -0.84 -4.10 -7.59
C VAL A 130 0.58 -3.95 -7.06
N ILE A 131 0.95 -4.80 -6.09
CA ILE A 131 2.30 -4.87 -5.53
C ILE A 131 2.86 -6.26 -5.83
N SER A 132 3.85 -6.36 -6.70
CA SER A 132 4.58 -7.61 -6.93
C SER A 132 5.88 -7.63 -6.14
N ILE A 133 6.16 -8.74 -5.46
CA ILE A 133 7.32 -8.90 -4.57
C ILE A 133 8.28 -9.90 -5.21
N HIS A 134 9.53 -9.45 -5.39
CA HIS A 134 10.65 -10.20 -5.95
C HIS A 134 11.95 -9.91 -5.19
N LEU A 135 12.92 -10.80 -5.33
CA LEU A 135 14.29 -10.61 -4.83
C LEU A 135 15.27 -10.60 -6.00
N ASN A 136 16.07 -9.55 -6.09
CA ASN A 136 17.13 -9.48 -7.08
C ASN A 136 18.30 -10.41 -6.71
N GLN A 137 18.95 -10.95 -7.72
CA GLN A 137 20.22 -11.67 -7.61
C GLN A 137 21.26 -11.01 -8.52
N PHE A 138 22.47 -10.81 -7.99
CA PHE A 138 23.61 -10.26 -8.73
C PHE A 138 24.82 -11.18 -8.54
N ASN A 139 25.63 -11.32 -9.59
CA ASN A 139 26.89 -12.08 -9.52
C ASN A 139 27.97 -11.34 -8.73
N HIS A 140 27.90 -10.01 -8.68
CA HIS A 140 28.89 -9.17 -8.03
C HIS A 140 28.34 -8.56 -6.73
N PRO A 141 29.03 -8.73 -5.59
CA PRO A 141 28.51 -8.36 -4.27
C PRO A 141 28.41 -6.84 -4.05
N GLN A 142 29.08 -6.01 -4.87
CA GLN A 142 28.92 -4.56 -4.77
C GLN A 142 27.50 -4.07 -5.11
N TYR A 143 26.69 -4.89 -5.81
CA TYR A 143 25.31 -4.56 -6.13
C TYR A 143 24.38 -5.11 -5.04
N PHE A 144 23.82 -4.21 -4.24
CA PHE A 144 22.89 -4.56 -3.17
C PHE A 144 21.83 -3.46 -3.01
N GLY A 145 20.84 -3.70 -2.15
CA GLY A 145 19.82 -2.72 -1.79
C GLY A 145 18.47 -2.99 -2.45
N ALA A 146 17.40 -2.62 -1.75
CA ALA A 146 16.04 -2.74 -2.24
C ALA A 146 15.78 -1.73 -3.38
N GLN A 147 14.98 -2.14 -4.35
CA GLN A 147 14.62 -1.34 -5.51
C GLN A 147 13.16 -1.59 -5.86
N THR A 148 12.39 -0.53 -6.01
CA THR A 148 11.02 -0.58 -6.48
C THR A 148 10.98 -0.23 -7.95
N PHE A 149 10.21 -0.98 -8.73
CA PHE A 149 9.95 -0.69 -10.14
C PHE A 149 8.48 -0.32 -10.32
N TYR A 150 8.18 0.43 -11.39
CA TYR A 150 6.81 0.77 -11.76
C TYR A 150 6.60 0.67 -13.28
N MET A 151 5.34 0.63 -13.69
CA MET A 151 5.00 0.60 -15.11
C MET A 151 5.25 1.97 -15.75
N LYS A 152 6.10 2.01 -16.78
CA LYS A 152 6.36 3.24 -17.55
C LYS A 152 5.05 3.85 -18.05
N GLY A 153 4.86 5.14 -17.79
CA GLY A 153 3.66 5.89 -18.17
C GLY A 153 2.53 5.88 -17.14
N SER A 154 2.67 5.16 -16.01
CA SER A 154 1.76 5.28 -14.87
C SER A 154 2.30 6.27 -13.86
N GLU A 155 1.65 7.43 -13.74
CA GLU A 155 2.04 8.47 -12.79
C GLU A 155 1.73 8.04 -11.35
N GLU A 156 0.58 7.41 -11.13
CA GLU A 156 0.17 6.87 -9.84
C GLU A 156 1.11 5.74 -9.40
N GLY A 157 1.51 4.87 -10.34
CA GLY A 157 2.49 3.82 -10.10
C GLY A 157 3.86 4.37 -9.74
N LYS A 158 4.29 5.47 -10.37
CA LYS A 158 5.52 6.18 -10.02
C LYS A 158 5.45 6.73 -8.61
N GLN A 159 4.39 7.45 -8.26
CA GLN A 159 4.19 8.01 -6.91
C GLN A 159 4.21 6.93 -5.83
N LEU A 160 3.52 5.80 -6.06
CA LEU A 160 3.55 4.67 -5.14
C LEU A 160 4.97 4.09 -5.01
N ALA A 161 5.68 3.92 -6.12
CA ALA A 161 7.04 3.40 -6.11
C ALA A 161 8.01 4.32 -5.37
N GLU A 162 7.90 5.65 -5.54
CA GLU A 162 8.70 6.63 -4.80
C GLU A 162 8.46 6.53 -3.30
N CYS A 163 7.19 6.50 -2.86
CA CYS A 163 6.81 6.33 -1.47
C CYS A 163 7.41 5.04 -0.88
N ILE A 164 7.26 3.91 -1.57
CA ILE A 164 7.79 2.62 -1.12
C ILE A 164 9.33 2.65 -1.07
N GLN A 165 10.00 3.15 -2.12
CA GLN A 165 11.46 3.20 -2.19
C GLN A 165 12.05 4.06 -1.07
N GLN A 166 11.44 5.23 -0.79
CA GLN A 166 11.85 6.10 0.30
C GLN A 166 11.73 5.40 1.66
N GLN A 167 10.62 4.70 1.93
CA GLN A 167 10.46 3.97 3.18
C GLN A 167 11.43 2.78 3.29
N LEU A 168 11.68 2.05 2.19
CA LEU A 168 12.65 0.96 2.17
C LEU A 168 14.06 1.45 2.49
N ILE A 169 14.49 2.59 1.91
CA ILE A 169 15.78 3.21 2.23
C ILE A 169 15.83 3.64 3.69
N ARG A 170 14.78 4.34 4.17
CA ARG A 170 14.71 4.88 5.53
C ARG A 170 14.73 3.79 6.60
N ILE A 171 13.92 2.73 6.43
CA ILE A 171 13.72 1.70 7.46
C ILE A 171 14.86 0.69 7.46
N LEU A 172 15.29 0.22 6.28
CA LEU A 172 16.37 -0.76 6.23
C LEU A 172 17.72 -0.12 6.56
N ASN A 173 17.93 1.14 6.16
CA ASN A 173 19.12 1.94 6.42
C ASN A 173 20.46 1.16 6.32
N ARG A 174 20.65 0.43 5.22
CA ARG A 174 21.87 -0.38 4.97
C ARG A 174 22.82 0.26 3.96
N GLY A 175 22.80 1.58 3.83
CA GLY A 175 23.55 2.29 2.78
C GLY A 175 23.00 2.07 1.36
N ASN A 176 21.72 1.70 1.23
CA ASN A 176 21.04 1.57 -0.06
C ASN A 176 20.92 2.94 -0.75
N LYS A 177 21.44 3.05 -1.98
CA LYS A 177 21.40 4.28 -2.80
C LYS A 177 20.53 4.13 -4.07
N ARG A 178 19.77 3.04 -4.22
CA ARG A 178 18.96 2.78 -5.41
C ARG A 178 17.77 3.72 -5.51
N GLN A 179 17.39 4.02 -6.74
CA GLN A 179 16.23 4.82 -7.12
C GLN A 179 15.25 3.97 -7.94
N ILE A 180 14.04 4.48 -8.12
CA ILE A 180 12.97 3.83 -8.89
C ILE A 180 13.20 3.88 -10.41
#